data_AF-A0A5K1ATV1-F1
#
_entry.id   AF-A0A5K1ATV1-F1
#
_cell.length_a   1.000
_cell.length_b   1.000
_cell.length_c   1.000
_cell.angle_alpha   90.00
_cell.angle_beta   90.00
_cell.angle_gamma   90.00
#
_symmetry.space_group_name_H-M   'P 1'
#
loop_
_entity.id
_entity.type
_entity.pdbx_description
1 polymer ?
#
loop_
_entity_poly.entity_id
_entity_poly.type
_entity_poly.pdbx_seq_one_letter_code
_entity_poly.pdbx_strand_id
1 'polypeptide(L)' 'LHITLQIIELLSVRAPPVEEKLRLLKEIAEEHELDWDPTASEAELLKPHEDLL' A
#
# COMPACT_ATOMS: atom_id res chain seq x y z
N LEU A 1 24.27 -10.99 13.55
CA LEU A 1 23.79 -9.60 13.72
C LEU A 1 23.16 -9.03 12.44
N HIS A 2 23.73 -9.23 11.24
CA HIS A 2 23.14 -8.76 9.98
C HIS A 2 21.76 -9.39 9.66
N ILE A 3 21.63 -10.72 9.81
CA ILE A 3 20.39 -11.47 9.56
C ILE A 3 19.24 -11.00 10.48
N THR A 4 19.55 -10.66 11.73
CA THR A 4 18.54 -10.32 12.74
C THR A 4 17.82 -9.01 12.41
N LEU A 5 18.53 -8.03 11.85
CA LEU A 5 17.94 -6.74 11.46
C LEU A 5 17.06 -6.86 10.21
N GLN A 6 17.46 -7.66 9.22
CA GLN A 6 16.64 -7.90 8.03
C GLN A 6 15.29 -8.56 8.38
N ILE A 7 15.31 -9.53 9.29
CA ILE A 7 14.07 -10.18 9.77
C ILE A 7 13.19 -9.18 10.52
N ILE A 8 13.77 -8.30 11.35
CA ILE A 8 13.02 -7.26 12.07
C ILE A 8 12.39 -6.28 11.09
N GLU A 9 13.11 -5.81 10.07
CA GLU A 9 12.57 -4.90 9.04
C GLU A 9 11.42 -5.56 8.26
N LEU A 10 11.56 -6.83 7.87
CA LEU A 10 10.53 -7.58 7.14
C LEU A 10 9.26 -7.83 7.96
N LEU A 11 9.41 -8.01 9.28
CA LEU A 11 8.30 -8.30 10.18
C LEU A 11 7.77 -7.05 10.91
N SER A 12 8.44 -5.90 10.77
CA SER A 12 8.01 -4.63 11.33
C SER A 12 6.77 -4.15 10.58
N VAL A 13 5.64 -4.03 11.29
CA VAL A 13 4.43 -3.49 10.68
C VAL A 13 4.68 -2.02 10.33
N ARG A 14 4.67 -1.71 9.03
CA ARG A 14 4.81 -0.36 8.48
C ARG A 14 3.74 -0.16 7.43
N ALA A 15 3.32 1.08 7.25
CA ALA A 15 2.45 1.43 6.14
C ALA A 15 3.19 1.08 4.83
N PRO A 16 2.58 0.28 3.93
CA PRO A 16 3.19 -0.02 2.65
C PRO A 16 3.26 1.27 1.80
N PRO A 17 4.21 1.35 0.86
CA PRO A 17 4.25 2.43 -0.11
C PRO A 17 2.90 2.56 -0.85
N VAL A 18 2.48 3.80 -1.12
CA VAL A 18 1.22 4.08 -1.83
C VAL A 18 1.18 3.39 -3.19
N GLU A 19 2.31 3.37 -3.91
CA GLU A 19 2.44 2.70 -5.21
C GLU A 19 2.22 1.18 -5.10
N GLU A 20 2.81 0.52 -4.11
CA GLU A 20 2.61 -0.92 -3.89
C GLU A 20 1.16 -1.24 -3.53
N LYS A 21 0.54 -0.41 -2.69
CA LYS A 21 -0.88 -0.56 -2.32
C LYS A 21 -1.78 -0.39 -3.54
N LEU A 22 -1.54 0.60 -4.39
CA LEU A 22 -2.30 0.82 -5.62
C LEU A 22 -2.12 -0.31 -6.63
N ARG A 23 -0.89 -0.82 -6.80
CA ARG A 23 -0.62 -1.96 -7.67
C ARG A 23 -1.41 -3.17 -7.23
N LEU A 24 -1.37 -3.51 -5.94
CA LEU A 24 -2.11 -4.65 -5.41
C LEU A 24 -3.62 -4.50 -5.62
N LEU A 25 -4.18 -3.31 -5.42
CA LEU A 25 -5.60 -3.07 -5.65
C LEU A 25 -5.99 -3.25 -7.13
N LYS A 26 -5.13 -2.84 -8.07
CA LYS A 26 -5.34 -3.07 -9.51
C LYS A 26 -5.31 -4.57 -9.83
N GLU A 27 -4.32 -5.30 -9.31
CA GLU A 27 -4.20 -6.75 -9.47
C GLU A 27 -5.44 -7.50 -8.96
N ILE A 28 -5.97 -7.10 -7.81
CA ILE A 28 -7.22 -7.66 -7.24
C ILE A 28 -8.42 -7.34 -8.14
N ALA A 29 -8.55 -6.11 -8.64
CA ALA A 29 -9.65 -5.74 -9.52
C ALA A 29 -9.63 -6.53 -10.83
N GLU A 30 -8.46 -6.72 -11.44
CA GLU A 30 -8.28 -7.54 -12.64
C GLU A 30 -8.60 -9.02 -12.37
N GLU A 31 -8.14 -9.60 -11.26
CA GLU A 31 -8.41 -10.99 -10.89
C GLU A 31 -9.91 -11.28 -10.69
N HIS A 32 -10.66 -10.29 -10.21
CA HIS A 32 -12.08 -10.39 -9.92
C HIS A 32 -13.00 -9.79 -11.00
N GLU A 33 -12.44 -9.39 -12.15
CA GLU A 33 -13.19 -8.77 -13.26
C GLU A 33 -14.02 -7.53 -12.82
N LEU A 34 -13.48 -6.76 -11.87
CA LEU A 34 -14.11 -5.55 -11.35
C LEU A 34 -13.75 -4.34 -12.23
N ASP A 35 -14.78 -3.63 -12.71
CA ASP A 35 -14.62 -2.30 -13.32
C ASP A 35 -14.37 -1.27 -12.20
N TRP A 36 -13.10 -1.19 -11.76
CA TRP A 36 -12.67 -0.31 -10.70
C TRP A 36 -11.77 0.80 -11.24
N ASP A 37 -12.19 2.05 -11.01
CA ASP A 37 -11.39 3.23 -11.35
C ASP A 37 -10.42 3.61 -10.21
N PRO A 38 -9.10 3.61 -10.45
CA PRO A 38 -8.11 3.90 -9.42
C PRO A 38 -8.03 5.39 -9.07
N THR A 39 -8.55 6.30 -9.90
CA THR A 39 -8.37 7.76 -9.75
C THR A 39 -8.84 8.28 -8.40
N ALA A 40 -10.00 7.81 -7.94
CA ALA A 40 -10.53 8.19 -6.63
C ALA A 40 -9.65 7.70 -5.47
N SER A 41 -9.11 6.48 -5.59
CA SER A 41 -8.25 5.89 -4.57
C SER A 41 -6.85 6.51 -4.58
N GLU A 42 -6.32 6.85 -5.75
CA GLU A 42 -5.07 7.58 -5.91
C GLU A 42 -5.16 8.95 -5.23
N ALA A 43 -6.24 9.70 -5.46
CA ALA A 43 -6.45 11.00 -4.83
C ALA A 43 -6.55 10.92 -3.30
N GLU A 44 -7.22 9.89 -2.77
CA GLU A 44 -7.36 9.67 -1.32
C GLU A 44 -6.05 9.18 -0.68
N LEU A 45 -5.25 8.37 -1.37
CA LEU A 45 -3.97 7.86 -0.88
C LEU A 45 -2.83 8.88 -0.98
N LEU A 46 -2.90 9.78 -1.96
CA LEU A 46 -1.96 10.89 -2.14
C LEU A 46 -2.27 12.08 -1.25
N LYS A 47 -3.48 12.15 -0.65
CA LYS A 47 -3.74 13.13 0.40
C LYS A 47 -2.71 12.91 1.51
N PRO A 48 -1.96 13.97 1.90
CA PRO A 48 -1.19 13.88 3.12
C PRO A 48 -2.18 13.50 4.22
N HIS A 49 -1.94 12.38 4.89
CA HIS A 49 -2.72 12.08 6.08
C HIS A 49 -2.57 13.28 7.00
N GLU A 50 -3.65 14.05 7.18
CA GLU A 50 -3.69 15.03 8.24
C GLU A 50 -3.38 14.25 9.51
N ASP A 51 -2.19 14.50 10.04
CA ASP A 51 -1.61 13.82 11.19
C ASP A 51 -2.69 13.84 12.28
N LEU A 52 -3.34 12.70 12.52
CA LEU A 52 -4.25 12.53 13.63
C LEU A 52 -3.38 12.45 14.89
N LEU A 53 -2.98 13.62 15.37
CA LEU A 53 -2.39 13.84 16.68
C LEU A 53 -3.44 13.61 17.78
#